data_AF-A0A930DTW2-F1
#
_entry.id   AF-A0A930DTW2-F1
#
_cell.length_a   1.000
_cell.length_b   1.000
_cell.length_c   1.000
_cell.angle_alpha   90.00
_cell.angle_beta   90.00
_cell.angle_gamma   90.00
#
_symmetry.space_group_name_H-M   'P 1'
#
loop_
_entity.id
_entity.type
_entity.pdbx_description
1 polymer ?
#
loop_
_entity_poly.entity_id
_entity_poly.type
_entity_poly.pdbx_seq_one_letter_code
_entity_poly.pdbx_strand_id
1 'polypeptide(L)'
;MNLQEKQEKGLQILLAIDAVCKKHNIRYRLDSGTLLGAVRHKGFIPWDDDVDLCFLRAEWEKFAKVAKEELPEPYRLVLPSEYRNGKAFYDFVPRVVDCSTKRREAETEGDRFYEGKLNH
;
A
#
# COMPACT_ATOMS: atom_id res chain seq x y z
N MET A 1 1.26 -16.06 7.62
CA MET A 1 0.66 -15.99 6.27
C MET A 1 1.77 -16.18 5.27
N ASN A 2 1.68 -17.21 4.43
CA ASN A 2 2.62 -17.42 3.34
C ASN A 2 2.39 -16.40 2.21
N LEU A 3 3.28 -16.34 1.23
CA LEU A 3 3.22 -15.34 0.16
C LEU A 3 1.94 -15.42 -0.67
N GLN A 4 1.51 -16.62 -1.03
CA GLN A 4 0.29 -16.82 -1.83
C GLN A 4 -0.95 -16.33 -1.07
N GLU A 5 -1.07 -16.66 0.22
CA GLU A 5 -2.16 -16.18 1.08
C GLU A 5 -2.16 -14.63 1.17
N LYS A 6 -0.99 -13.99 1.16
CA LYS A 6 -0.89 -12.53 1.13
C LYS A 6 -1.39 -11.95 -0.18
N GLN A 7 -0.98 -12.51 -1.31
CA GLN A 7 -1.42 -12.08 -2.64
C GLN A 7 -2.93 -12.28 -2.82
N GLU A 8 -3.49 -13.40 -2.35
CA GLU A 8 -4.94 -13.64 -2.37
C GLU A 8 -5.69 -12.59 -1.56
N LYS A 9 -5.22 -12.24 -0.36
CA LYS A 9 -5.81 -11.14 0.42
C LYS A 9 -5.67 -9.79 -0.25
N GLY A 10 -4.51 -9.50 -0.84
CA GLY A 10 -4.27 -8.27 -1.62
C GLY A 10 -5.27 -8.14 -2.77
N LEU A 11 -5.53 -9.24 -3.51
CA LEU A 11 -6.53 -9.27 -4.57
C LEU A 11 -7.95 -9.01 -4.05
N GLN A 12 -8.33 -9.61 -2.90
CA GLN A 12 -9.65 -9.36 -2.32
C GLN A 12 -9.83 -7.90 -1.88
N ILE A 13 -8.78 -7.28 -1.33
CA ILE A 13 -8.79 -5.84 -1.00
C ILE A 13 -8.95 -5.00 -2.28
N LEU A 14 -8.21 -5.32 -3.34
CA LEU A 14 -8.31 -4.63 -4.63
C LEU A 14 -9.72 -4.74 -5.21
N LEU A 15 -10.34 -5.92 -5.20
CA LEU A 15 -11.71 -6.12 -5.69
C LEU A 15 -12.74 -5.37 -4.86
N ALA A 16 -12.57 -5.27 -3.53
CA ALA A 16 -13.43 -4.47 -2.68
C ALA A 16 -13.33 -2.97 -2.99
N ILE A 17 -12.10 -2.45 -3.16
CA ILE A 17 -11.85 -1.07 -3.58
C ILE A 17 -12.45 -0.81 -4.96
N ASP A 18 -12.27 -1.74 -5.91
CA ASP A 18 -12.79 -1.65 -7.27
C ASP A 18 -14.33 -1.59 -7.28
N ALA A 19 -15.00 -2.41 -6.47
CA ALA A 19 -16.46 -2.40 -6.35
C ALA A 19 -16.98 -1.05 -5.85
N VAL A 20 -16.36 -0.48 -4.81
CA VAL A 20 -16.70 0.85 -4.29
C VAL A 20 -16.45 1.92 -5.37
N CYS A 21 -15.30 1.87 -6.04
CA CYS A 21 -14.95 2.84 -7.08
C CYS A 21 -15.94 2.79 -8.25
N LYS A 22 -16.31 1.60 -8.74
CA LYS A 22 -17.30 1.41 -9.80
C LYS A 22 -18.68 1.92 -9.41
N LYS A 23 -19.13 1.64 -8.18
CA LYS A 23 -20.43 2.11 -7.66
C LYS A 23 -20.53 3.64 -7.67
N HIS A 24 -19.43 4.34 -7.37
CA HIS A 24 -19.40 5.80 -7.27
C HIS A 24 -18.80 6.50 -8.50
N ASN A 25 -18.55 5.76 -9.59
CA ASN A 25 -17.89 6.26 -10.79
C ASN A 25 -16.56 7.01 -10.50
N ILE A 26 -15.77 6.44 -9.60
CA ILE A 26 -14.46 6.94 -9.20
C ILE A 26 -13.39 6.23 -10.01
N ARG A 27 -12.50 7.00 -10.62
CA ARG A 27 -11.40 6.44 -11.41
C ARG A 27 -10.13 6.33 -10.57
N TYR A 28 -9.54 5.14 -10.59
CA TYR A 28 -8.22 4.86 -10.05
C TYR A 28 -7.38 4.14 -11.10
N ARG A 29 -6.08 4.00 -10.85
CA ARG A 29 -5.19 3.19 -11.67
C ARG A 29 -4.37 2.28 -10.77
N LEU A 30 -3.98 1.12 -11.29
CA LEU A 30 -2.91 0.35 -10.70
C LEU A 30 -1.60 1.14 -10.87
N ASP A 31 -0.72 1.06 -9.89
CA ASP A 31 0.57 1.74 -9.91
C ASP A 31 1.74 0.78 -9.63
N SER A 32 2.97 1.25 -9.81
CA SER A 32 4.21 0.59 -9.36
C SER A 32 4.28 -0.93 -9.65
N GLY A 33 4.53 -1.76 -8.61
CA GLY A 33 4.71 -3.21 -8.74
C GLY A 33 3.43 -3.90 -9.19
N THR A 34 2.28 -3.41 -8.73
CA THR A 34 0.96 -3.92 -9.09
C THR A 34 0.65 -3.75 -10.58
N LEU A 35 0.89 -2.57 -11.14
CA LEU A 35 0.70 -2.31 -12.57
C LEU A 35 1.63 -3.19 -13.42
N LEU A 36 2.92 -3.25 -13.06
CA LEU A 36 3.90 -4.05 -13.77
C LEU A 36 3.55 -5.54 -13.72
N GLY A 37 3.13 -6.04 -12.56
CA GLY A 37 2.65 -7.42 -12.38
C GLY A 37 1.49 -7.73 -13.32
N ALA A 38 0.45 -6.90 -13.30
CA ALA A 38 -0.74 -7.10 -14.13
C ALA A 38 -0.40 -7.21 -15.62
N VAL A 39 0.52 -6.36 -16.11
CA VAL A 39 0.91 -6.37 -17.53
C VAL A 39 1.84 -7.55 -17.87
N ARG A 40 2.90 -7.75 -17.09
CA ARG A 40 3.99 -8.70 -17.38
C ARG A 40 3.65 -10.14 -16.99
N HIS A 41 3.13 -10.34 -15.80
CA HIS A 41 2.88 -11.65 -15.20
C HIS A 41 1.41 -12.07 -15.25
N LYS A 42 0.52 -11.17 -15.69
CA LYS A 42 -0.94 -11.39 -15.68
C LYS A 42 -1.50 -11.64 -14.27
N GLY A 43 -0.86 -11.04 -13.27
CA GLY A 43 -1.15 -11.22 -11.86
C GLY A 43 -0.11 -10.49 -11.00
N PHE A 44 0.10 -10.93 -9.76
CA PHE A 44 1.15 -10.38 -8.90
C PHE A 44 2.54 -10.66 -9.46
N ILE A 45 3.52 -9.81 -9.11
CA ILE A 45 4.93 -10.17 -9.26
C ILE A 45 5.22 -11.32 -8.27
N PRO A 46 5.96 -12.38 -8.66
CA PRO A 46 6.07 -13.60 -7.84
C PRO A 46 6.63 -13.44 -6.43
N TRP A 47 7.31 -12.33 -6.11
CA TRP A 47 7.90 -12.04 -4.80
C TRP A 47 7.25 -10.84 -4.09
N ASP A 48 6.22 -10.27 -4.68
CA ASP A 48 5.55 -9.05 -4.23
C ASP A 48 4.27 -9.40 -3.47
N ASP A 49 3.95 -8.66 -2.41
CA ASP A 49 2.88 -9.02 -1.48
C ASP A 49 1.93 -7.88 -1.07
N ASP A 50 2.04 -6.71 -1.71
CA ASP A 50 1.18 -5.55 -1.54
C ASP A 50 0.46 -5.14 -2.85
N VAL A 51 -0.41 -4.13 -2.74
CA VAL A 51 -1.18 -3.58 -3.86
C VAL A 51 -1.03 -2.07 -3.88
N ASP A 52 -0.55 -1.54 -5.00
CA ASP A 52 -0.35 -0.12 -5.25
C ASP A 52 -1.45 0.43 -6.14
N LEU A 53 -2.14 1.46 -5.66
CA LEU A 53 -3.16 2.20 -6.39
C LEU A 53 -2.82 3.68 -6.40
N CYS A 54 -3.09 4.34 -7.53
CA CYS A 54 -3.02 5.79 -7.63
C CYS A 54 -4.34 6.41 -8.09
N PHE A 55 -4.59 7.62 -7.59
CA PHE A 55 -5.80 8.39 -7.85
C PHE A 55 -5.41 9.80 -8.26
N LEU A 56 -6.15 10.39 -9.19
CA LEU A 56 -6.16 11.85 -9.30
C LEU A 56 -6.74 12.45 -8.02
N ARG A 57 -6.32 13.67 -7.66
CA ARG A 57 -6.71 14.27 -6.38
C ARG A 57 -8.22 14.33 -6.16
N ALA A 58 -8.96 14.78 -7.17
CA ALA A 58 -10.41 14.85 -7.12
C ALA A 58 -11.08 13.48 -6.96
N GLU A 59 -10.49 12.41 -7.53
CA GLU A 59 -11.02 11.05 -7.40
C GLU A 59 -10.71 10.48 -6.01
N TRP A 60 -9.52 10.75 -5.48
CA TRP A 60 -9.17 10.38 -4.12
C TRP A 60 -10.10 11.03 -3.09
N GLU A 61 -10.42 12.31 -3.23
CA GLU A 61 -11.30 13.00 -2.28
C GLU A 61 -12.70 12.38 -2.25
N LYS A 62 -13.21 11.96 -3.40
CA LYS A 62 -14.46 11.17 -3.49
C LYS A 62 -14.29 9.81 -2.81
N PHE A 63 -13.22 9.09 -3.14
CA PHE A 63 -12.94 7.76 -2.59
C PHE A 63 -12.83 7.79 -1.07
N ALA A 64 -12.03 8.69 -0.52
CA ALA A 64 -11.80 8.81 0.91
C ALA A 64 -13.09 9.12 1.70
N LYS A 65 -14.06 9.79 1.07
CA LYS A 65 -15.39 10.02 1.66
C LYS A 65 -16.22 8.74 1.71
N VAL A 66 -16.35 8.04 0.59
CA VAL A 66 -17.24 6.86 0.49
C VAL A 66 -16.64 5.60 1.13
N ALA A 67 -15.32 5.43 1.04
CA ALA A 67 -14.62 4.25 1.55
C ALA A 67 -14.66 4.12 3.07
N LYS A 68 -14.90 5.23 3.80
CA LYS A 68 -15.07 5.19 5.26
C LYS A 68 -16.33 4.44 5.70
N GLU A 69 -17.36 4.44 4.85
CA GLU A 69 -18.67 3.87 5.16
C GLU A 69 -18.97 2.61 4.34
N GLU A 70 -18.41 2.50 3.14
CA GLU A 70 -18.83 1.49 2.16
C GLU A 70 -17.79 0.40 1.87
N LEU A 71 -16.59 0.47 2.46
CA LEU A 71 -15.71 -0.69 2.44
C LEU A 71 -16.36 -1.83 3.23
N PRO A 72 -16.47 -3.04 2.67
CA PRO A 72 -17.05 -4.15 3.37
C PRO A 72 -16.11 -4.63 4.49
N GLU A 73 -16.68 -5.19 5.56
CA GLU A 73 -15.91 -5.91 6.57
C GLU A 73 -15.06 -7.03 5.91
N PRO A 74 -13.79 -7.22 6.33
CA PRO A 74 -13.13 -6.63 7.49
C PRO A 74 -12.29 -5.38 7.15
N TYR A 75 -12.57 -4.69 6.04
CA TYR A 75 -11.71 -3.63 5.52
C TYR A 75 -12.16 -2.26 6.02
N ARG A 76 -11.18 -1.42 6.39
CA ARG A 76 -11.42 0.00 6.69
C ARG A 76 -10.33 0.86 6.09
N LEU A 77 -10.70 2.06 5.67
CA LEU A 77 -9.73 3.07 5.28
C LEU A 77 -9.01 3.59 6.54
N VAL A 78 -7.69 3.75 6.45
CA VAL A 78 -6.86 4.36 7.49
C VAL A 78 -6.11 5.51 6.87
N LEU A 79 -6.42 6.74 7.30
CA LEU A 79 -5.72 7.92 6.82
C LEU A 79 -4.47 8.20 7.68
N PRO A 80 -3.46 8.89 7.12
CA PRO A 80 -2.29 9.31 7.89
C PRO A 80 -2.63 10.06 9.18
N SER A 81 -3.66 10.91 9.15
CA SER A 81 -4.16 11.64 10.31
C SER A 81 -4.76 10.75 11.41
N GLU A 82 -5.22 9.55 11.06
CA GLU A 82 -5.87 8.60 11.96
C GLU A 82 -4.87 7.56 12.49
N TYR A 83 -3.75 7.37 11.80
CA TYR A 83 -2.71 6.43 12.19
C TYR A 83 -1.74 7.04 13.20
N ARG A 84 -1.55 6.38 14.35
CA ARG A 84 -0.72 6.86 15.48
C ARG A 84 -1.02 8.34 15.84
N ASN A 85 -2.29 8.73 15.83
CA ASN A 85 -2.75 10.10 16.09
C ASN A 85 -2.09 11.16 15.19
N GLY A 86 -1.89 10.84 13.90
CA GLY A 86 -1.32 11.77 12.92
C GLY A 86 0.19 11.94 13.02
N LYS A 87 0.89 11.13 13.82
CA LYS A 87 2.34 11.24 14.05
C LYS A 87 3.17 10.34 13.12
N ALA A 88 2.56 9.65 12.17
CA ALA A 88 3.25 8.75 11.26
C ALA A 88 3.55 9.43 9.91
N PHE A 89 4.79 9.25 9.42
CA PHE A 89 5.24 9.65 8.09
C PHE A 89 5.11 8.47 7.12
N TYR A 90 4.59 8.72 5.92
CA TYR A 90 4.50 7.75 4.82
C TYR A 90 5.58 8.12 3.81
N ASP A 91 6.60 7.27 3.65
CA ASP A 91 7.80 7.58 2.87
C ASP A 91 7.61 7.17 1.40
N PHE A 92 7.87 8.09 0.46
CA PHE A 92 7.93 7.77 -0.97
C PHE A 92 9.01 8.65 -1.69
N VAL A 93 10.28 8.31 -1.43
CA VAL A 93 11.48 8.17 -2.34
C VAL A 93 12.11 9.44 -2.98
N PRO A 94 13.44 9.52 -3.38
CA PRO A 94 14.46 8.47 -3.64
C PRO A 94 15.91 8.66 -3.10
N ARG A 95 16.79 7.64 -3.26
CA ARG A 95 18.15 7.52 -2.65
C ARG A 95 19.17 6.78 -3.54
N VAL A 96 20.47 7.08 -3.38
CA VAL A 96 21.63 6.34 -3.93
C VAL A 96 22.37 5.67 -2.76
N VAL A 97 22.87 4.43 -2.90
CA VAL A 97 23.49 3.69 -1.78
C VAL A 97 24.80 2.99 -2.17
N ASP A 98 25.84 3.13 -1.33
CA ASP A 98 27.20 2.60 -1.47
C ASP A 98 27.40 1.30 -0.65
N CYS A 99 27.80 0.23 -1.35
CA CYS A 99 27.85 -1.14 -0.83
C CYS A 99 29.16 -1.56 -0.16
N SER A 100 30.17 -0.69 -0.03
CA SER A 100 31.36 -1.04 0.76
C SER A 100 31.08 -1.10 2.27
N THR A 101 29.95 -0.52 2.68
CA THR A 101 29.51 -0.41 4.08
C THR A 101 28.66 -1.61 4.51
N LYS A 102 28.79 -2.02 5.77
CA LYS A 102 27.75 -2.79 6.47
C LYS A 102 26.79 -1.81 7.13
N ARG A 103 25.50 -2.12 7.07
CA ARG A 103 24.48 -1.45 7.86
C ARG A 103 24.77 -1.65 9.37
N ARG A 104 24.42 -0.69 10.23
CA ARG A 104 24.40 -0.90 11.69
C ARG A 104 23.59 -2.16 12.04
N GLU A 105 23.96 -2.87 13.11
CA GLU A 105 23.10 -3.94 13.66
C GLU A 105 21.77 -3.36 14.18
N ALA A 106 20.68 -4.13 14.06
CA ALA A 106 19.30 -3.67 14.23
C ALA A 106 18.85 -3.64 15.72
N GLU A 107 19.15 -2.56 16.48
CA GLU A 107 18.79 -2.47 17.92
C GLU A 107 18.21 -1.13 18.44
N THR A 108 17.98 -0.08 17.64
CA THR A 108 17.44 1.22 18.15
C THR A 108 15.91 1.25 18.27
N GLU A 109 15.32 2.20 19.01
CA GLU A 109 13.85 2.33 19.16
C GLU A 109 13.13 2.74 17.86
N GLY A 110 13.79 3.48 16.96
CA GLY A 110 13.33 3.73 15.58
C GLY A 110 13.40 2.47 14.71
N ASP A 111 14.40 1.63 14.92
CA ASP A 111 14.45 0.26 14.40
C ASP A 111 13.55 -0.72 15.17
N ARG A 112 12.77 -0.26 16.15
CA ARG A 112 11.69 -1.02 16.78
C ARG A 112 10.32 -0.44 16.39
N PHE A 113 10.28 0.86 16.13
CA PHE A 113 9.15 1.64 15.62
C PHE A 113 8.93 1.40 14.11
N TYR A 114 10.02 1.08 13.38
CA TYR A 114 10.13 0.63 11.97
C TYR A 114 10.86 -0.73 11.83
N GLU A 115 11.10 -1.46 12.94
CA GLU A 115 11.71 -2.82 12.99
C GLU A 115 13.09 -2.99 12.32
N GLY A 116 13.82 -1.91 12.11
CA GLY A 116 15.18 -1.99 11.65
C GLY A 116 15.23 -2.20 10.16
N LYS A 117 14.39 -1.51 9.40
CA LYS A 117 14.49 -1.37 7.94
C LYS A 117 14.85 0.07 7.54
N LEU A 118 15.53 0.22 6.40
CA LEU A 118 15.58 1.49 5.68
C LEU A 118 14.19 1.66 5.06
N ASN A 119 13.49 2.69 5.50
CA ASN A 119 12.11 2.98 5.17
C ASN A 119 11.92 3.23 3.67
N HIS A 120 11.19 2.31 3.05
CA HIS A 120 9.94 2.63 2.38
C HIS A 120 8.81 2.11 3.27
#